data_AF-A0A3B0XMJ9-F1
#
_entry.id   AF-A0A3B0XMJ9-F1
#
_cell.length_a   1.000
_cell.length_b   1.000
_cell.length_c   1.000
_cell.angle_alpha   90.00
_cell.angle_beta   90.00
_cell.angle_gamma   90.00
#
_symmetry.space_group_name_H-M   'P 1'
#
loop_
_entity.id
_entity.type
_entity.pdbx_description
1 polymer ?
#
loop_
_entity_poly.entity_id
_entity_poly.type
_entity_poly.pdbx_seq_one_letter_code
_entity_poly.pdbx_strand_id
1 'polypeptide(L)'
;LKQGMRNSNCLAIAPTATISNICGVSQSIEPTYQNMYVKSNLSGEFTVLNSYLVNDLKALNLWDEVMVNDLKYYDGSVANIDRIPDDLKALYATAFEIDTRWLIEAGSRRQKWIDQAQSLNLYMSEPSGKKLDQLYKLAWVRGLKTTYYLRSVGATHMEKAAGNTQSVEQEAPKVCSILDPDCDACQ
;
A
#
# COMPACT_ATOMS: atom_id res chain seq x y z
N LEU A 1 26.54 -32.95 -0.58
CA LEU A 1 25.60 -33.65 -1.48
C LEU A 1 26.27 -34.89 -2.05
N LYS A 2 26.06 -36.07 -1.47
CA LYS A 2 26.74 -37.31 -1.90
C LYS A 2 26.23 -37.87 -3.23
N GLN A 3 25.03 -37.46 -3.66
CA GLN A 3 24.37 -37.93 -4.89
C GLN A 3 24.18 -36.80 -5.93
N GLY A 4 24.66 -35.59 -5.66
CA GLY A 4 24.43 -34.40 -6.50
C GLY A 4 23.06 -33.74 -6.32
N MET A 5 22.77 -32.71 -7.13
CA MET A 5 21.46 -32.06 -7.26
C MET A 5 21.00 -32.07 -8.72
N ARG A 6 19.68 -32.16 -8.94
CA ARG A 6 19.10 -32.15 -10.28
C ARG A 6 19.05 -30.75 -10.91
N ASN A 7 18.78 -29.73 -10.09
CA ASN A 7 18.56 -28.35 -10.52
C ASN A 7 19.75 -27.48 -10.10
N SER A 8 20.20 -26.58 -10.97
CA SER A 8 21.28 -25.62 -10.65
C SER A 8 20.81 -24.54 -9.67
N ASN A 9 19.53 -24.15 -9.77
CA ASN A 9 18.85 -23.16 -8.95
C ASN A 9 17.44 -23.66 -8.64
N CYS A 10 16.97 -23.37 -7.43
CA CYS A 10 15.72 -23.88 -6.88
C CYS A 10 14.80 -22.78 -6.34
N LEU A 11 15.32 -21.60 -5.98
CA LEU A 11 14.53 -20.59 -5.27
C LEU A 11 14.64 -19.21 -5.91
N ALA A 12 13.48 -18.69 -6.31
CA ALA A 12 13.25 -17.30 -6.70
C ALA A 12 11.91 -16.84 -6.12
N ILE A 13 11.81 -15.57 -5.78
CA ILE A 13 10.56 -14.98 -5.27
C ILE A 13 10.02 -14.03 -6.32
N ALA A 14 9.03 -14.52 -7.07
CA ALA A 14 8.35 -13.77 -8.11
C ALA A 14 7.13 -13.02 -7.56
N PRO A 15 6.59 -12.04 -8.30
CA PRO A 15 5.29 -11.47 -8.01
C PRO A 15 4.19 -12.53 -8.13
N THR A 16 3.21 -12.51 -7.23
CA THR A 16 2.15 -13.53 -7.17
C THR A 16 0.74 -12.93 -7.32
N ALA A 17 0.61 -11.73 -7.90
CA ALA A 17 -0.64 -10.96 -7.94
C ALA A 17 -1.89 -11.81 -8.28
N THR A 18 -1.87 -12.55 -9.40
CA THR A 18 -3.02 -13.36 -9.83
C THR A 18 -3.28 -14.55 -8.90
N ILE A 19 -2.24 -15.32 -8.55
CA ILE A 19 -2.42 -16.53 -7.73
C ILE A 19 -2.75 -16.22 -6.27
N SER A 20 -2.22 -15.12 -5.72
CA SER A 20 -2.58 -14.62 -4.39
C SER A 20 -4.04 -14.19 -4.32
N ASN A 21 -4.55 -13.55 -5.38
CA ASN A 21 -5.97 -13.21 -5.48
C ASN A 21 -6.85 -14.46 -5.55
N ILE A 22 -6.43 -15.51 -6.28
CA ILE A 22 -7.15 -16.79 -6.35
C ILE A 22 -7.17 -17.48 -4.98
N CYS A 23 -6.04 -17.47 -4.26
CA CYS A 23 -5.90 -18.10 -2.96
C CYS A 23 -6.43 -17.26 -1.78
N GLY A 24 -6.74 -15.99 -1.99
CA GLY A 24 -7.18 -15.08 -0.93
C GLY A 24 -6.08 -14.75 0.09
N VAL A 25 -4.83 -14.66 -0.33
CA VAL A 25 -3.66 -14.38 0.54
C VAL A 25 -2.91 -13.13 0.08
N SER A 26 -1.99 -12.62 0.91
CA SER A 26 -1.14 -11.49 0.54
C SER A 26 -0.23 -11.81 -0.66
N GLN A 27 0.27 -10.77 -1.30
CA GLN A 27 1.10 -10.89 -2.50
C GLN A 27 2.56 -11.09 -2.12
N SER A 28 3.11 -12.26 -2.43
CA SER A 28 4.52 -12.59 -2.30
C SER A 28 5.10 -12.23 -0.92
N ILE A 29 6.04 -11.29 -0.86
CA ILE A 29 6.70 -10.80 0.36
C ILE A 29 6.34 -9.34 0.65
N GLU A 30 5.27 -8.84 0.04
CA GLU A 30 4.88 -7.44 0.12
C GLU A 30 4.07 -7.17 1.39
N PRO A 31 4.25 -6.01 2.03
CA PRO A 31 3.32 -5.55 3.04
C PRO A 31 1.93 -5.27 2.43
N THR A 32 0.90 -5.26 3.27
CA THR A 32 -0.45 -4.89 2.84
C THR A 32 -0.44 -3.47 2.29
N TYR A 33 -0.86 -3.31 1.02
CA TYR A 33 -0.88 -2.00 0.37
C TYR A 33 -1.89 -1.05 1.03
N GLN A 34 -3.12 -1.53 1.24
CA GLN A 34 -4.20 -0.84 1.96
C GLN A 34 -5.05 -1.89 2.67
N ASN A 35 -5.52 -1.63 3.90
CA ASN A 35 -6.43 -2.56 4.58
C ASN A 35 -7.87 -2.48 4.05
N MET A 36 -8.16 -1.50 3.21
CA MET A 36 -9.45 -1.37 2.54
C MET A 36 -9.25 -0.76 1.16
N TYR A 37 -9.88 -1.35 0.13
CA TYR A 37 -9.84 -0.82 -1.22
C TYR A 37 -11.17 -1.07 -1.94
N VAL A 38 -11.50 -0.22 -2.92
CA VAL A 38 -12.68 -0.39 -3.75
C VAL A 38 -12.31 -1.13 -5.03
N LYS A 39 -13.06 -2.18 -5.33
CA LYS A 39 -12.97 -2.93 -6.57
C LYS A 39 -14.23 -2.68 -7.39
N SER A 40 -14.09 -1.95 -8.49
CA SER A 40 -15.18 -1.72 -9.44
C SER A 40 -15.19 -2.83 -10.49
N ASN A 41 -16.36 -3.42 -10.74
CA ASN A 41 -16.58 -4.40 -11.81
C ASN A 41 -17.88 -4.05 -12.58
N LEU A 42 -18.25 -4.84 -13.59
CA LEU A 42 -19.46 -4.62 -14.40
C LEU A 42 -20.76 -4.60 -13.58
N SER A 43 -20.75 -5.11 -12.35
CA SER A 43 -21.90 -5.21 -11.45
C SER A 43 -21.91 -4.15 -10.34
N GLY A 44 -20.95 -3.22 -10.34
CA GLY A 44 -20.87 -2.12 -9.37
C GLY A 44 -19.53 -2.05 -8.62
N GLU A 45 -19.51 -1.23 -7.57
CA GLU A 45 -18.35 -1.02 -6.72
C GLU A 45 -18.45 -1.83 -5.44
N PHE A 46 -17.42 -2.61 -5.14
CA PHE A 46 -17.37 -3.46 -3.96
C PHE A 46 -16.18 -3.05 -3.09
N THR A 47 -16.45 -2.64 -1.85
CA THR A 47 -15.41 -2.40 -0.86
C THR A 47 -14.88 -3.74 -0.36
N VAL A 48 -13.58 -3.97 -0.53
CA VAL A 48 -12.86 -5.13 0.00
C VAL A 48 -12.09 -4.69 1.22
N LEU A 49 -12.26 -5.43 2.32
CA LEU A 49 -11.61 -5.19 3.61
C LEU A 49 -10.62 -6.33 3.93
N ASN A 50 -9.55 -5.99 4.65
CA ASN A 50 -8.63 -6.95 5.23
C ASN A 50 -9.38 -7.78 6.30
N SER A 51 -9.64 -9.05 5.99
CA SER A 51 -10.39 -9.96 6.86
C SER A 51 -9.73 -10.17 8.21
N TYR A 52 -8.39 -10.13 8.29
CA TYR A 52 -7.65 -10.25 9.54
C TYR A 52 -7.95 -9.05 10.45
N LEU A 53 -7.88 -7.82 9.92
CA LEU A 53 -8.20 -6.60 10.67
C LEU A 53 -9.64 -6.63 11.19
N VAL A 54 -10.59 -7.00 10.34
CA VAL A 54 -12.01 -7.09 10.74
C VAL A 54 -12.20 -8.10 11.87
N ASN A 55 -11.53 -9.25 11.82
CA ASN A 55 -11.65 -10.27 12.86
C ASN A 55 -11.07 -9.79 14.20
N ASP A 56 -9.92 -9.11 14.19
CA ASP A 56 -9.32 -8.56 15.41
C ASP A 56 -10.16 -7.43 15.99
N LEU A 57 -10.70 -6.53 15.16
CA LEU A 57 -11.61 -5.48 15.61
C LEU A 57 -12.90 -6.07 16.21
N LYS A 58 -13.43 -7.16 15.64
CA LYS A 58 -14.57 -7.88 16.23
C LYS A 58 -14.22 -8.51 17.58
N ALA A 59 -13.05 -9.12 17.70
CA ALA A 59 -12.59 -9.70 18.96
C ALA A 59 -12.45 -8.65 20.08
N LEU A 60 -12.12 -7.41 19.71
CA LEU A 60 -12.04 -6.27 20.63
C LEU A 60 -13.37 -5.51 20.81
N ASN A 61 -14.47 -5.95 20.19
CA ASN A 61 -15.75 -5.25 20.16
C ASN A 61 -15.66 -3.80 19.62
N LEU A 62 -14.73 -3.56 18.69
CA LEU A 62 -14.51 -2.28 18.02
C LEU A 62 -15.15 -2.23 16.62
N TRP A 63 -15.76 -3.33 16.17
CA TRP A 63 -16.36 -3.44 14.84
C TRP A 63 -17.80 -2.94 14.83
N ASP A 64 -18.00 -1.69 14.39
CA ASP A 64 -19.31 -1.06 14.21
C ASP A 64 -19.36 -0.20 12.94
N GLU A 65 -20.52 0.38 12.64
CA GLU A 65 -20.72 1.24 11.46
C GLU A 65 -19.80 2.47 11.47
N VAL A 66 -19.50 3.01 12.66
CA VAL A 66 -18.59 4.15 12.80
C VAL A 66 -17.17 3.74 12.38
N MET A 67 -16.68 2.59 12.84
CA MET A 67 -15.38 2.05 12.45
C MET A 67 -15.29 1.79 10.94
N VAL A 68 -16.36 1.29 10.32
CA VAL A 68 -16.40 1.11 8.86
C VAL A 68 -16.29 2.46 8.13
N ASN A 69 -16.95 3.51 8.63
CA ASN A 69 -16.86 4.84 8.06
C ASN A 69 -15.49 5.50 8.31
N ASP A 70 -14.90 5.30 9.49
CA ASP A 70 -13.54 5.77 9.79
C ASP A 70 -12.52 5.12 8.87
N LEU A 71 -12.60 3.80 8.66
CA LEU A 71 -11.74 3.09 7.71
C LEU A 71 -11.92 3.61 6.28
N LYS A 72 -13.15 3.98 5.88
CA LYS A 72 -13.40 4.63 4.58
C LYS A 72 -12.80 6.01 4.48
N TYR A 73 -12.93 6.81 5.53
CA TYR A 73 -12.39 8.16 5.57
C TYR A 73 -10.86 8.18 5.48
N TYR A 74 -10.20 7.22 6.14
CA TYR A 74 -8.74 7.10 6.14
C TYR A 74 -8.18 6.14 5.06
N ASP A 75 -8.94 5.83 4.01
CA ASP A 75 -8.51 4.97 2.90
C ASP A 75 -7.90 3.61 3.36
N GLY A 76 -8.44 3.06 4.46
CA GLY A 76 -7.98 1.80 5.07
C GLY A 76 -6.76 1.92 5.98
N SER A 77 -6.23 3.12 6.25
CA SER A 77 -5.26 3.32 7.31
C SER A 77 -5.95 3.25 8.68
N VAL A 78 -5.28 2.60 9.63
CA VAL A 78 -5.71 2.52 11.04
C VAL A 78 -4.96 3.50 11.94
N ALA A 79 -3.91 4.16 11.43
CA ALA A 79 -2.99 4.96 12.23
C ALA A 79 -3.69 6.13 12.96
N ASN A 80 -4.62 6.78 12.26
CA ASN A 80 -5.33 7.98 12.73
C ASN A 80 -6.68 7.69 13.41
N ILE A 81 -6.98 6.42 13.73
CA ILE A 81 -8.21 6.04 14.42
C ILE A 81 -7.90 5.84 15.90
N ASP A 82 -8.31 6.80 16.75
CA ASP A 82 -8.00 6.82 18.19
C ASP A 82 -8.54 5.60 18.96
N ARG A 83 -9.64 5.03 18.48
CA ARG A 83 -10.28 3.85 19.09
C ARG A 83 -9.45 2.58 18.96
N ILE A 84 -8.51 2.53 18.00
CA ILE A 84 -7.70 1.35 17.73
C ILE A 84 -6.44 1.38 18.62
N PRO A 85 -6.16 0.30 19.38
CA PRO A 85 -4.93 0.18 20.16
C PRO A 85 -3.65 0.27 19.32
N ASP A 86 -2.58 0.80 19.90
CA ASP A 86 -1.32 1.07 19.19
C ASP A 86 -0.62 -0.21 18.67
N ASP A 87 -0.79 -1.33 19.35
CA ASP A 87 -0.29 -2.64 18.90
C ASP A 87 -1.00 -3.10 17.63
N LEU A 88 -2.31 -2.90 17.53
CA LEU A 88 -3.08 -3.17 16.32
C LEU A 88 -2.71 -2.18 15.19
N LYS A 89 -2.49 -0.90 15.52
CA LYS A 89 -2.00 0.08 14.54
C LYS A 89 -0.65 -0.33 13.95
N ALA A 90 0.28 -0.79 14.79
CA ALA A 90 1.58 -1.27 14.35
C ALA A 90 1.46 -2.56 13.51
N LEU A 91 0.57 -3.48 13.88
CA LEU A 91 0.35 -4.74 13.16
C LEU A 91 -0.26 -4.53 11.76
N TYR A 92 -1.20 -3.60 11.65
CA TYR A 92 -1.93 -3.32 10.41
C TYR A 92 -1.39 -2.09 9.65
N ALA A 93 -0.16 -1.66 9.98
CA ALA A 93 0.54 -0.64 9.23
C ALA A 93 0.68 -1.06 7.75
N THR A 94 0.30 -0.14 6.87
CA THR A 94 0.31 -0.35 5.42
C THR A 94 1.70 -0.11 4.82
N ALA A 95 1.86 -0.46 3.55
CA ALA A 95 3.12 -0.39 2.83
C ALA A 95 3.80 0.99 2.86
N PHE A 96 3.03 2.09 2.94
CA PHE A 96 3.56 3.46 2.99
C PHE A 96 3.79 4.00 4.41
N GLU A 97 3.28 3.30 5.43
CA GLU A 97 3.45 3.65 6.84
C GLU A 97 4.66 2.93 7.46
N ILE A 98 5.06 1.80 6.88
CA ILE A 98 6.25 1.06 7.27
C ILE A 98 7.49 1.73 6.68
N ASP A 99 8.51 1.94 7.51
CA ASP A 99 9.82 2.38 7.04
C ASP A 99 10.42 1.35 6.07
N THR A 100 10.66 1.77 4.83
CA THR A 100 11.17 0.94 3.73
C THR A 100 12.48 0.24 4.05
N ARG A 101 13.27 0.74 5.00
CA ARG A 101 14.51 0.08 5.47
C ARG A 101 14.22 -1.32 6.01
N TRP A 102 13.07 -1.55 6.64
CA TRP A 102 12.67 -2.87 7.11
C TRP A 102 12.51 -3.88 5.97
N LEU A 103 11.98 -3.45 4.82
CA LEU A 103 11.86 -4.30 3.63
C LEU A 103 13.24 -4.68 3.07
N ILE A 104 14.19 -3.74 3.07
CA ILE A 104 15.56 -4.02 2.64
C ILE A 104 16.25 -5.00 3.60
N GLU A 105 16.13 -4.79 4.92
CA GLU A 105 16.73 -5.67 5.93
C GLU A 105 16.14 -7.08 5.85
N ALA A 106 14.82 -7.20 5.73
CA ALA A 106 14.13 -8.48 5.57
C ALA A 106 14.55 -9.17 4.25
N GLY A 107 14.56 -8.42 3.14
CA GLY A 107 15.01 -8.87 1.82
C GLY A 107 16.45 -9.37 1.84
N SER A 108 17.36 -8.64 2.48
CA SER A 108 18.76 -9.02 2.62
C SER A 108 18.92 -10.32 3.42
N ARG A 109 18.21 -10.43 4.55
CA ARG A 109 18.28 -11.62 5.41
C ARG A 109 17.81 -12.88 4.70
N ARG A 110 16.73 -12.79 3.93
CA ARG A 110 16.22 -13.93 3.14
C ARG A 110 17.05 -14.21 1.89
N GLN A 111 17.69 -13.20 1.29
CA GLN A 111 18.55 -13.36 0.10
C GLN A 111 19.69 -14.36 0.33
N LYS A 112 20.16 -14.52 1.56
CA LYS A 112 21.17 -15.52 1.95
C LYS A 112 20.77 -16.96 1.62
N TRP A 113 19.47 -17.23 1.54
CA TRP A 113 18.91 -18.56 1.30
C TRP A 113 18.29 -18.70 -0.10
N ILE A 114 18.35 -17.65 -0.92
CA ILE A 114 17.79 -17.59 -2.28
C ILE A 114 18.93 -17.65 -3.28
N ASP A 115 18.99 -18.73 -4.06
CA ASP A 115 20.03 -18.94 -5.06
C ASP A 115 19.87 -18.04 -6.29
N GLN A 116 18.65 -17.65 -6.65
CA GLN A 116 18.37 -16.57 -7.60
C GLN A 116 18.16 -15.23 -6.86
N ALA A 117 17.04 -14.54 -7.08
CA ALA A 117 16.74 -13.24 -6.51
C ALA A 117 15.25 -13.14 -6.10
N GLN A 118 14.82 -11.93 -5.78
CA GLN A 118 13.46 -11.63 -5.34
C GLN A 118 12.96 -10.31 -5.94
N SER A 119 11.71 -10.30 -6.39
CA SER A 119 11.02 -9.09 -6.81
C SER A 119 10.60 -8.29 -5.57
N LEU A 120 11.47 -7.40 -5.11
CA LEU A 120 11.24 -6.56 -3.94
C LEU A 120 10.80 -5.16 -4.37
N ASN A 121 9.51 -4.85 -4.23
CA ASN A 121 9.05 -3.47 -4.38
C ASN A 121 9.48 -2.62 -3.17
N LEU A 122 9.67 -1.32 -3.42
CA LEU A 122 9.98 -0.34 -2.40
C LEU A 122 8.86 0.71 -2.38
N TYR A 123 8.45 1.11 -1.18
CA TYR A 123 7.34 2.04 -0.97
C TYR A 123 7.87 3.28 -0.27
N MET A 124 7.50 4.46 -0.77
CA MET A 124 7.94 5.73 -0.20
C MET A 124 6.83 6.77 -0.31
N SER A 125 6.27 7.18 0.83
CA SER A 125 5.21 8.20 0.89
C SER A 125 5.69 9.55 0.34
N GLU A 126 6.88 9.97 0.75
CA GLU A 126 7.47 11.25 0.37
C GLU A 126 8.82 11.06 -0.34
N PRO A 127 8.82 10.89 -1.67
CA PRO A 127 10.06 10.70 -2.42
C PRO A 127 10.92 11.96 -2.44
N SER A 128 12.22 11.78 -2.20
CA SER A 128 13.23 12.82 -2.45
C SER A 128 14.52 12.17 -2.95
N GLY A 129 15.30 12.90 -3.76
CA GLY A 129 16.57 12.37 -4.30
C GLY A 129 17.51 11.86 -3.19
N LYS A 130 17.58 12.57 -2.05
CA LYS A 130 18.39 12.16 -0.90
C LYS A 130 17.88 10.87 -0.25
N LYS A 131 16.56 10.74 -0.03
CA LYS A 131 15.96 9.52 0.54
C LYS A 131 16.19 8.32 -0.39
N LEU A 132 16.04 8.52 -1.71
CA LEU A 132 16.25 7.47 -2.71
C LEU A 132 17.72 7.03 -2.78
N ASP A 133 18.67 7.98 -2.82
CA ASP A 133 20.10 7.69 -2.80
C ASP A 133 20.48 6.84 -1.59
N GLN A 134 20.03 7.23 -0.40
CA GLN A 134 20.27 6.48 0.83
C GLN A 134 19.64 5.08 0.80
N LEU A 135 18.41 4.97 0.30
CA LEU A 135 17.67 3.71 0.23
C LEU A 135 18.33 2.70 -0.71
N TYR A 136 18.68 3.11 -1.94
CA TYR A 136 19.32 2.23 -2.91
C TYR A 136 20.76 1.87 -2.52
N LYS A 137 21.51 2.81 -1.91
CA LYS A 137 22.82 2.49 -1.31
C LYS A 137 22.68 1.47 -0.20
N LEU A 138 21.68 1.59 0.67
CA LEU A 138 21.41 0.59 1.71
C LEU A 138 21.12 -0.78 1.10
N ALA A 139 20.28 -0.86 0.06
CA ALA A 139 19.99 -2.11 -0.63
C ALA A 139 21.26 -2.78 -1.17
N TRP A 140 22.13 -2.00 -1.80
CA TRP A 140 23.42 -2.47 -2.31
C TRP A 140 24.37 -2.93 -1.20
N VAL A 141 24.58 -2.12 -0.16
CA VAL A 141 25.44 -2.46 1.00
C VAL A 141 24.95 -3.72 1.71
N ARG A 142 23.63 -3.94 1.75
CA ARG A 142 23.01 -5.13 2.34
C ARG A 142 23.04 -6.36 1.44
N GLY A 143 23.65 -6.28 0.26
CA GLY A 143 23.86 -7.42 -0.63
C GLY A 143 22.59 -7.92 -1.32
N LEU A 144 21.58 -7.06 -1.49
CA LEU A 144 20.43 -7.40 -2.33
C LEU A 144 20.87 -7.51 -3.79
N LYS A 145 20.40 -8.55 -4.48
CA LYS A 145 20.68 -8.75 -5.91
C LYS A 145 19.80 -7.88 -6.80
N THR A 146 18.58 -7.58 -6.35
CA THR A 146 17.57 -6.85 -7.14
C THR A 146 16.70 -5.96 -6.25
N THR A 147 16.27 -4.84 -6.82
CA THR A 147 15.08 -4.07 -6.42
C THR A 147 14.11 -4.08 -7.60
N TYR A 148 12.81 -3.86 -7.36
CA TYR A 148 11.79 -3.89 -8.41
C TYR A 148 11.15 -2.52 -8.64
N TYR A 149 9.85 -2.32 -8.41
CA TYR A 149 9.24 -0.99 -8.54
C TYR A 149 9.50 -0.13 -7.30
N LEU A 150 9.70 1.17 -7.53
CA LEU A 150 9.45 2.19 -6.54
C LEU A 150 7.99 2.64 -6.66
N ARG A 151 7.22 2.47 -5.59
CA ARG A 151 5.88 3.02 -5.44
C ARG A 151 5.98 4.27 -4.58
N SER A 152 5.46 5.37 -5.09
CA SER A 152 5.37 6.62 -4.33
C SER A 152 3.95 7.17 -4.36
N VAL A 153 3.58 7.84 -3.29
CA VAL A 153 2.29 8.54 -3.19
C VAL A 153 2.51 9.97 -3.65
N GLY A 154 1.66 10.47 -4.54
CA GLY A 154 1.68 11.88 -4.93
C GLY A 154 1.22 12.76 -3.76
N ALA A 155 1.77 13.96 -3.63
CA ALA A 155 1.48 14.88 -2.52
C ALA A 155 -0.04 15.11 -2.31
N THR A 156 -0.83 15.13 -3.38
CA THR A 156 -2.29 15.34 -3.36
C THR A 156 -3.09 14.22 -2.71
N HIS A 157 -2.55 13.00 -2.64
CA HIS A 157 -3.21 11.90 -1.92
C HIS A 157 -3.01 11.99 -0.40
N MET A 158 -1.96 12.67 0.07
CA MET A 158 -1.72 12.84 1.51
C MET A 158 -2.59 13.94 2.14
N GLU A 159 -3.08 14.89 1.35
CA GLU A 159 -3.92 16.01 1.84
C GLU A 159 -5.28 15.56 2.39
N LYS A 160 -5.78 14.38 2.02
CA LYS A 160 -6.98 13.81 2.65
C LYS A 160 -6.73 13.23 4.04
N ALA A 161 -5.51 12.76 4.32
CA ALA A 161 -5.13 12.17 5.60
C ALA A 161 -4.69 13.24 6.63
N ALA A 162 -4.18 14.37 6.18
CA ALA A 162 -3.95 15.53 7.03
C ALA A 162 -5.27 16.31 7.17
N GLY A 163 -6.04 16.01 8.21
CA GLY A 163 -7.28 16.71 8.53
C GLY A 163 -7.09 18.22 8.56
N ASN A 164 -7.39 18.88 7.44
CA ASN A 164 -7.67 20.29 7.42
C ASN A 164 -9.19 20.40 7.52
N THR A 165 -9.67 20.75 8.71
CA THR A 165 -11.02 21.31 8.91
C THR A 165 -11.10 22.63 8.15
N GLN A 166 -11.21 22.54 6.83
CA GLN A 166 -11.74 23.59 5.99
C GLN A 166 -12.98 22.99 5.36
N SER A 167 -14.12 23.52 5.75
CA SER A 167 -15.39 23.34 5.05
C SER A 167 -15.16 23.68 3.58
N VAL A 168 -14.98 22.65 2.75
CA VAL A 168 -15.02 22.80 1.30
C VAL A 168 -16.48 23.11 0.98
N GLU A 169 -16.82 24.39 0.85
CA GLU A 169 -17.99 24.78 0.09
C GLU A 169 -17.81 24.18 -1.30
N GLN A 170 -18.65 23.20 -1.64
CA GLN A 170 -18.78 22.73 -3.00
C GLN A 170 -19.32 23.90 -3.83
N GLU A 171 -18.44 24.72 -4.39
CA GLU A 171 -18.81 25.55 -5.53
C GLU A 171 -19.27 24.60 -6.63
N ALA A 172 -20.56 24.67 -6.96
CA ALA A 172 -21.14 23.95 -8.08
C ALA A 172 -20.32 24.20 -9.35
N PRO A 173 -20.16 23.21 -10.24
CA PRO A 173 -19.44 23.42 -11.48
C PRO A 173 -20.09 24.59 -12.24
N LYS A 174 -19.31 25.61 -12.57
CA LYS A 174 -19.74 26.72 -13.42
C LYS A 174 -20.04 26.17 -14.81
N VAL A 175 -21.28 25.78 -15.04
CA VAL A 175 -21.78 25.42 -16.37
C VAL A 175 -21.96 26.74 -17.13
N CYS A 176 -21.15 26.97 -18.16
CA CYS A 176 -21.37 28.09 -19.07
C CYS A 176 -22.67 27.89 -19.84
N SER A 177 -23.50 28.94 -19.89
CA SER A 177 -24.71 28.99 -20.71
C SER A 177 -24.33 29.08 -22.18
N ILE A 178 -25.06 28.39 -23.05
CA ILE A 178 -24.83 28.40 -24.52
C ILE A 178 -25.10 29.78 -25.16
N LEU A 179 -25.63 30.72 -24.39
CA LEU A 179 -25.99 32.07 -24.81
C LEU A 179 -24.96 33.12 -24.36
N ASP A 180 -23.87 32.73 -23.71
CA ASP A 180 -22.82 33.63 -23.27
C ASP A 180 -21.68 33.68 -24.30
N PRO A 181 -21.54 34.78 -25.08
CA PRO A 181 -20.57 34.87 -26.17
C PRO A 181 -19.12 35.04 -25.69
N ASP A 182 -18.87 35.30 -24.40
CA ASP A 182 -17.53 35.57 -23.84
C ASP A 182 -16.98 34.42 -22.97
N CYS A 183 -17.58 33.22 -22.98
CA CYS A 183 -17.06 32.06 -22.24
C CYS A 183 -15.95 31.32 -23.02
N ASP A 184 -14.70 31.47 -22.56
CA ASP A 184 -13.48 30.83 -23.09
C ASP A 184 -13.45 29.29 -23.02
N ALA A 185 -14.46 28.64 -22.43
CA ALA A 185 -14.51 27.18 -22.32
C ALA A 185 -15.05 26.45 -23.57
N CYS A 186 -15.61 27.19 -24.54
CA CYS A 186 -16.22 26.64 -25.76
C CYS A 186 -15.54 27.09 -27.07
N GLN A 187 -14.34 27.69 -27.01
CA GLN A 187 -13.52 28.00 -28.20
C GLN A 187 -12.56 26.85 -28.54
#